data_AF-A0A971Q6B0-F1
#
_entry.id   AF-A0A971Q6B0-F1
#
_cell.length_a   1.000
_cell.length_b   1.000
_cell.length_c   1.000
_cell.angle_alpha   90.00
_cell.angle_beta   90.00
_cell.angle_gamma   90.00
#
_symmetry.space_group_name_H-M   'P 1'
#
loop_
_entity.id
_entity.type
_entity.pdbx_description
1 polymer ?
#
loop_
_entity_poly.entity_id
_entity_poly.type
_entity_poly.pdbx_seq_one_letter_code
_entity_poly.pdbx_strand_id
1 'polypeptide(L)'
;MKTVHLGSNLPFRFAIRPCPFSDYAKLARFHYRSGNPGPVARCFGLYATNLPRGPDSNTLVGIVVYGLPPVNSPLRDLATADRFRIADRAARAKKLNRELRTIARVIIDPRFRSLGLAAALVRHTLPHAGTPWVEASAVMGAINPFFEKAGMKRIDGPPSRNRAALQAALTHVGLTPPILLDTPRAIRHVESLPPIEKRFILRRIHEHFLNPRQGAYSSAVKHDLPWILPRLAQHALAQPAYFIWKRTRV
;
A
#
# COMPACT_ATOMS: atom_id res chain seq x y z
N MET A 1 11.01 -11.66 -19.03
CA MET A 1 9.74 -11.14 -19.58
C MET A 1 10.04 -10.50 -20.92
N LYS A 2 9.31 -10.86 -21.99
CA LYS A 2 9.36 -10.15 -23.29
C LYS A 2 8.51 -8.88 -23.20
N THR A 3 8.85 -7.85 -23.98
CA THR A 3 8.11 -6.58 -24.00
C THR A 3 6.64 -6.80 -24.38
N VAL A 4 5.72 -6.25 -23.58
CA VAL A 4 4.28 -6.28 -23.87
C VAL A 4 3.84 -4.92 -24.39
N HIS A 5 3.17 -4.89 -25.55
CA HIS A 5 2.58 -3.70 -26.14
C HIS A 5 1.10 -3.55 -25.78
N LEU A 6 0.70 -2.36 -25.30
CA LEU A 6 -0.69 -2.05 -24.93
C LEU A 6 -1.27 -1.02 -25.92
N GLY A 7 -2.47 -1.31 -26.44
CA GLY A 7 -3.29 -0.40 -27.27
C GLY A 7 -3.08 -0.55 -28.78
N SER A 8 -4.16 -0.76 -29.53
CA SER A 8 -4.16 -0.78 -31.02
C SER A 8 -4.61 0.55 -31.65
N ASN A 9 -5.31 1.43 -30.90
CA ASN A 9 -5.96 2.63 -31.44
C ASN A 9 -5.46 3.96 -30.84
N LEU A 10 -4.37 3.95 -30.06
CA LEU A 10 -3.74 5.17 -29.55
C LEU A 10 -2.49 5.51 -30.39
N PRO A 11 -2.17 6.79 -30.61
CA PRO A 11 -1.00 7.20 -31.39
C PRO A 11 0.34 6.87 -30.70
N PHE A 12 0.32 6.50 -29.41
CA PHE A 12 1.47 6.10 -28.63
C PHE A 12 1.34 4.64 -28.18
N ARG A 13 2.48 3.93 -28.12
CA ARG A 13 2.56 2.54 -27.68
C ARG A 13 3.16 2.47 -26.28
N PHE A 14 2.83 1.41 -25.57
CA PHE A 14 3.44 1.13 -24.27
C PHE A 14 4.31 -0.12 -24.34
N ALA A 15 5.30 -0.21 -23.45
CA ALA A 15 6.21 -1.33 -23.33
C ALA A 15 6.46 -1.64 -21.85
N ILE A 16 6.22 -2.87 -21.42
CA ILE A 16 6.55 -3.32 -20.05
C ILE A 16 7.84 -4.14 -20.08
N ARG A 17 8.80 -3.80 -19.22
CA ARG A 17 10.07 -4.54 -19.08
C ARG A 17 10.64 -4.47 -17.65
N PRO A 18 11.52 -5.40 -17.26
CA PRO A 18 12.28 -5.26 -16.02
C PRO A 18 13.05 -3.93 -15.98
N CYS A 19 13.13 -3.31 -14.81
CA CYS A 19 13.90 -2.09 -14.60
C CYS A 19 14.64 -2.14 -13.25
N PRO A 20 15.72 -1.35 -13.08
CA PRO A 20 16.37 -1.22 -11.79
C PRO A 20 15.48 -0.47 -10.80
N PHE A 21 15.66 -0.69 -9.49
CA PHE A 21 14.91 0.04 -8.47
C PHE A 21 15.15 1.56 -8.52
N SER A 22 16.31 2.03 -9.02
CA SER A 22 16.60 3.45 -9.18
C SER A 22 15.57 4.20 -10.05
N ASP A 23 14.90 3.52 -10.99
CA ASP A 23 13.82 4.11 -11.80
C ASP A 23 12.61 4.54 -10.97
N TYR A 24 12.40 3.94 -9.78
CA TYR A 24 11.36 4.36 -8.84
C TYR A 24 11.48 5.84 -8.46
N ALA A 25 12.71 6.35 -8.26
CA ALA A 25 12.94 7.73 -7.83
C ALA A 25 12.35 8.76 -8.82
N LYS A 26 12.33 8.44 -10.12
CA LYS A 26 11.77 9.29 -11.18
C LYS A 26 10.25 9.50 -11.05
N LEU A 27 9.55 8.53 -10.45
CA LEU A 27 8.09 8.55 -10.30
C LEU A 27 7.63 8.65 -8.84
N ALA A 28 8.51 8.52 -7.85
CA ALA A 28 8.18 8.44 -6.42
C ALA A 28 7.31 9.60 -5.93
N ARG A 29 7.54 10.83 -6.46
CA ARG A 29 6.75 12.04 -6.15
C ARG A 29 5.26 11.92 -6.46
N PHE A 30 4.86 10.98 -7.32
CA PHE A 30 3.47 10.77 -7.70
C PHE A 30 2.76 9.69 -6.86
N HIS A 31 3.46 9.07 -5.90
CA HIS A 31 2.87 8.09 -4.99
C HIS A 31 2.31 8.75 -3.74
N TYR A 32 1.09 8.36 -3.34
CA TYR A 32 0.40 8.96 -2.19
C TYR A 32 1.02 8.61 -0.83
N ARG A 33 1.78 7.50 -0.74
CA ARG A 33 2.59 7.18 0.45
C ARG A 33 4.04 7.58 0.21
N SER A 34 4.55 8.42 1.09
CA SER A 34 5.99 8.71 1.19
C SER A 34 6.73 7.55 1.89
N GLY A 35 8.07 7.57 1.79
CA GLY A 35 8.95 6.62 2.49
C GLY A 35 9.37 5.39 1.68
N ASN A 36 10.35 4.67 2.24
CA ASN A 36 10.98 3.50 1.64
C ASN A 36 9.94 2.37 1.42
N PRO A 37 9.89 1.74 0.22
CA PRO A 37 9.00 0.62 -0.05
C PRO A 37 9.37 -0.70 0.66
N GLY A 38 10.45 -0.71 1.45
CA GLY A 38 10.99 -1.89 2.12
C GLY A 38 11.97 -2.66 1.23
N PRO A 39 12.35 -3.90 1.62
CA PRO A 39 13.27 -4.71 0.84
C PRO A 39 12.70 -5.03 -0.55
N VAL A 40 13.30 -4.48 -1.59
CA VAL A 40 12.89 -4.64 -2.98
C VAL A 40 13.43 -5.95 -3.53
N ALA A 41 12.57 -6.72 -4.20
CA ALA A 41 12.95 -7.96 -4.88
C ALA A 41 13.02 -7.77 -6.39
N ARG A 42 12.02 -7.10 -7.00
CA ARG A 42 11.92 -6.90 -8.45
C ARG A 42 11.16 -5.62 -8.78
N CYS A 43 11.53 -4.98 -9.89
CA CYS A 43 10.79 -3.85 -10.45
C CYS A 43 10.52 -4.06 -11.93
N PHE A 44 9.39 -3.53 -12.39
CA PHE A 44 9.06 -3.47 -13.81
C PHE A 44 8.58 -2.06 -14.15
N GLY A 45 9.14 -1.51 -15.23
CA GLY A 45 8.78 -0.20 -15.75
C GLY A 45 7.81 -0.34 -16.93
N LEU A 46 6.88 0.60 -16.99
CA LEU A 46 6.01 0.86 -18.14
C LEU A 46 6.57 2.08 -18.87
N TYR A 47 6.93 1.89 -20.13
CA TYR A 47 7.54 2.92 -20.96
C TYR A 47 6.60 3.29 -22.10
N ALA A 48 6.37 4.58 -22.31
CA ALA A 48 5.67 5.09 -23.48
C ALA A 48 6.66 5.33 -24.62
N THR A 49 6.26 4.96 -25.83
CA THR A 49 6.98 5.19 -27.08
C THR A 49 6.06 5.91 -28.07
N ASN A 50 6.66 6.57 -29.06
CA ASN A 50 5.94 7.34 -30.09
C ASN A 50 5.08 8.47 -29.49
N LEU A 51 5.62 9.19 -28.50
CA LEU A 51 4.95 10.38 -27.98
C LEU A 51 5.11 11.54 -28.98
N PRO A 52 4.04 12.31 -29.30
CA PRO A 52 4.09 13.39 -30.30
C PRO A 52 5.09 14.51 -30.00
N ARG A 53 5.48 14.67 -28.72
CA ARG A 53 6.45 15.65 -28.24
C ARG A 53 7.29 15.03 -27.12
N GLY A 54 8.41 14.41 -27.46
CA GLY A 54 9.35 13.83 -26.51
C GLY A 54 10.54 13.21 -27.22
N PRO A 55 11.70 13.08 -26.55
CA PRO A 55 12.86 12.43 -27.14
C PRO A 55 12.50 11.03 -27.63
N ASP A 56 13.08 10.63 -28.76
CA ASP A 56 12.79 9.39 -29.45
C ASP A 56 12.84 8.19 -28.51
N SER A 57 11.65 7.64 -28.24
CA SER A 57 11.37 6.39 -27.53
C SER A 57 11.76 6.34 -26.04
N ASN A 58 10.91 5.65 -25.26
CA ASN A 58 11.23 5.08 -23.95
C ASN A 58 11.09 6.00 -22.71
N THR A 59 10.03 6.83 -22.67
CA THR A 59 9.70 7.60 -21.46
C THR A 59 9.10 6.69 -20.40
N LEU A 60 9.69 6.62 -19.20
CA LEU A 60 9.13 5.89 -18.07
C LEU A 60 7.85 6.58 -17.57
N VAL A 61 6.70 5.95 -17.76
CA VAL A 61 5.37 6.49 -17.39
C VAL A 61 4.70 5.70 -16.28
N GLY A 62 5.24 4.55 -15.90
CA GLY A 62 4.75 3.78 -14.77
C GLY A 62 5.78 2.82 -14.21
N ILE A 63 5.59 2.39 -12.97
CA ILE A 63 6.44 1.40 -12.30
C ILE A 63 5.63 0.57 -11.32
N VAL A 64 5.93 -0.73 -11.24
CA VAL A 64 5.50 -1.62 -10.17
C VAL A 64 6.72 -2.16 -9.43
N VAL A 65 6.67 -2.10 -8.11
CA VAL A 65 7.75 -2.56 -7.21
C VAL A 65 7.23 -3.75 -6.41
N TYR A 66 7.91 -4.89 -6.55
CA TYR A 66 7.71 -6.09 -5.75
C TYR A 66 8.76 -6.16 -4.65
N GLY A 67 8.33 -6.43 -3.43
CA GLY A 67 9.19 -6.55 -2.26
C GLY A 67 8.93 -7.82 -1.46
N LEU A 68 9.67 -7.96 -0.35
CA LEU A 68 9.42 -8.99 0.64
C LEU A 68 8.15 -8.68 1.44
N PRO A 69 7.34 -9.70 1.78
CA PRO A 69 6.12 -9.48 2.52
C PRO A 69 6.35 -9.17 4.00
N PRO A 70 5.43 -8.43 4.64
CA PRO A 70 5.38 -8.38 6.10
C PRO A 70 5.17 -9.79 6.66
N VAL A 71 5.89 -10.14 7.73
CA VAL A 71 5.82 -11.48 8.34
C VAL A 71 4.41 -11.81 8.86
N ASN A 72 3.70 -10.82 9.37
CA ASN A 72 2.36 -10.98 9.94
C ASN A 72 1.31 -10.29 9.07
N SER A 73 0.34 -11.05 8.59
CA SER A 73 -0.83 -10.53 7.87
C SER A 73 -2.02 -11.47 8.10
N PRO A 74 -2.96 -11.14 9.00
CA PRO A 74 -4.13 -11.98 9.24
C PRO A 74 -4.99 -12.20 8.00
N LEU A 75 -5.08 -11.21 7.11
CA LEU A 75 -5.80 -11.34 5.85
C LEU A 75 -5.11 -12.30 4.88
N ARG A 76 -3.77 -12.40 4.91
CA ARG A 76 -3.06 -13.43 4.16
C ARG A 76 -3.37 -14.82 4.69
N ASP A 77 -3.35 -14.98 6.01
CA ASP A 77 -3.62 -16.26 6.66
C ASP A 77 -5.03 -16.74 6.28
N LEU A 78 -6.04 -15.85 6.35
CA LEU A 78 -7.39 -16.09 5.84
C LEU A 78 -7.41 -16.44 4.35
N ALA A 79 -6.76 -15.63 3.50
CA ALA A 79 -6.76 -15.79 2.05
C ALA A 79 -6.06 -17.06 1.55
N THR A 80 -5.21 -17.66 2.38
CA THR A 80 -4.38 -18.81 2.03
C THR A 80 -4.70 -20.06 2.84
N ALA A 81 -5.84 -20.06 3.55
CA ALA A 81 -6.25 -21.15 4.44
C ALA A 81 -5.10 -21.56 5.39
N ASP A 82 -4.54 -20.56 6.08
CA ASP A 82 -3.46 -20.69 7.06
C ASP A 82 -2.14 -21.30 6.56
N ARG A 83 -1.94 -21.44 5.24
CA ARG A 83 -0.70 -21.95 4.63
C ARG A 83 0.58 -21.30 5.15
N PHE A 84 0.52 -20.01 5.49
CA PHE A 84 1.66 -19.24 5.97
C PHE A 84 1.65 -18.99 7.48
N ARG A 85 0.69 -19.57 8.22
CA ARG A 85 0.57 -19.43 9.66
C ARG A 85 1.48 -20.44 10.38
N ILE A 86 2.76 -20.07 10.51
CA ILE A 86 3.77 -20.89 11.20
C ILE A 86 4.15 -20.24 12.53
N ALA A 87 4.15 -20.99 13.64
CA ALA A 87 4.43 -20.43 14.98
C ALA A 87 5.84 -19.81 15.06
N ASP A 88 6.86 -20.54 14.57
CA ASP A 88 8.22 -20.02 14.50
C ASP A 88 8.35 -18.86 13.49
N ARG A 89 8.83 -17.72 13.98
CA ARG A 89 8.93 -16.49 13.19
C ARG A 89 9.95 -16.61 12.07
N ALA A 90 11.08 -17.26 12.31
CA ALA A 90 12.16 -17.40 11.33
C ALA A 90 11.73 -18.32 10.18
N ALA A 91 11.15 -19.48 10.49
CA ALA A 91 10.57 -20.41 9.53
C ALA A 91 9.43 -19.78 8.73
N ARG A 92 8.56 -18.99 9.38
CA ARG A 92 7.52 -18.21 8.71
C ARG A 92 8.12 -17.25 7.68
N ALA A 93 9.09 -16.43 8.08
CA ALA A 93 9.75 -15.48 7.20
C ALA A 93 10.46 -16.20 6.02
N LYS A 94 11.15 -17.31 6.28
CA LYS A 94 11.81 -18.12 5.24
C LYS A 94 10.82 -18.67 4.21
N LYS A 95 9.67 -19.21 4.66
CA LYS A 95 8.62 -19.70 3.76
C LYS A 95 8.01 -18.56 2.93
N LEU A 96 7.70 -17.43 3.56
CA LEU A 96 7.18 -16.25 2.88
C LEU A 96 8.15 -15.73 1.82
N ASN A 97 9.44 -15.58 2.16
CA ASN A 97 10.46 -15.09 1.24
C ASN A 97 10.67 -16.03 0.03
N ARG A 98 10.37 -17.33 0.17
CA ARG A 98 10.43 -18.29 -0.93
C ARG A 98 9.17 -18.29 -1.81
N GLU A 99 8.00 -18.13 -1.22
CA GLU A 99 6.73 -18.43 -1.90
C GLU A 99 5.85 -17.22 -2.18
N LEU A 100 6.17 -16.04 -1.65
CA LEU A 100 5.30 -14.86 -1.73
C LEU A 100 6.08 -13.56 -1.95
N ARG A 101 5.53 -12.68 -2.78
CA ARG A 101 5.98 -11.29 -2.94
C ARG A 101 4.83 -10.34 -2.65
N THR A 102 5.16 -9.13 -2.22
CA THR A 102 4.17 -8.07 -2.03
C THR A 102 4.38 -6.99 -3.07
N ILE A 103 3.30 -6.53 -3.71
CA ILE A 103 3.33 -5.31 -4.49
C ILE A 103 3.44 -4.14 -3.49
N ALA A 104 4.65 -3.60 -3.38
CA ALA A 104 4.97 -2.52 -2.47
C ALA A 104 4.52 -1.17 -3.01
N ARG A 105 4.62 -0.96 -4.33
CA ARG A 105 4.25 0.28 -5.02
C ARG A 105 3.72 0.00 -6.41
N VAL A 106 2.72 0.77 -6.81
CA VAL A 106 2.30 0.92 -8.21
C VAL A 106 2.15 2.42 -8.46
N ILE A 107 2.85 2.94 -9.46
CA ILE A 107 2.78 4.35 -9.81
C ILE A 107 2.56 4.46 -11.30
N ILE A 108 1.60 5.29 -11.70
CA ILE A 108 1.41 5.77 -13.07
C ILE A 108 1.50 7.29 -13.03
N ASP A 109 2.31 7.86 -13.93
CA ASP A 109 2.41 9.30 -14.15
C ASP A 109 1.00 9.88 -14.36
N PRO A 110 0.63 10.97 -13.66
CA PRO A 110 -0.71 11.55 -13.73
C PRO A 110 -1.25 11.76 -15.15
N ARG A 111 -0.38 12.12 -16.10
CA ARG A 111 -0.74 12.38 -17.51
C ARG A 111 -1.23 11.13 -18.26
N PHE A 112 -0.92 9.95 -17.73
CA PHE A 112 -1.25 8.65 -18.33
C PHE A 112 -2.25 7.84 -17.48
N ARG A 113 -2.86 8.47 -16.46
CA ARG A 113 -3.90 7.83 -15.64
C ARG A 113 -5.19 7.67 -16.45
N SER A 114 -6.09 6.84 -15.93
CA SER A 114 -7.38 6.50 -16.56
C SER A 114 -7.32 5.71 -17.87
N LEU A 115 -6.13 5.40 -18.39
CA LEU A 115 -5.92 4.55 -19.58
C LEU A 115 -5.87 3.03 -19.28
N GLY A 116 -6.20 2.60 -18.07
CA GLY A 116 -6.11 1.19 -17.65
C GLY A 116 -4.68 0.66 -17.46
N LEU A 117 -3.65 1.52 -17.59
CA LEU A 117 -2.24 1.14 -17.55
C LEU A 117 -1.80 0.49 -16.23
N ALA A 118 -2.35 0.89 -15.09
CA ALA A 118 -2.03 0.28 -13.80
C ALA A 118 -2.46 -1.20 -13.75
N ALA A 119 -3.68 -1.50 -14.22
CA ALA A 119 -4.19 -2.86 -14.27
C ALA A 119 -3.38 -3.72 -15.23
N ALA A 120 -3.06 -3.17 -16.41
CA ALA A 120 -2.24 -3.86 -17.40
C ALA A 120 -0.81 -4.14 -16.88
N LEU A 121 -0.17 -3.13 -16.28
CA LEU A 121 1.16 -3.27 -15.70
C LEU A 121 1.20 -4.38 -14.66
N VAL A 122 0.27 -4.39 -13.70
CA VAL A 122 0.20 -5.45 -12.68
C VAL A 122 -0.10 -6.80 -13.32
N ARG A 123 -1.11 -6.90 -14.19
CA ARG A 123 -1.52 -8.17 -14.82
C ARG A 123 -0.36 -8.86 -15.53
N HIS A 124 0.38 -8.11 -16.34
CA HIS A 124 1.48 -8.66 -17.13
C HIS A 124 2.74 -8.96 -16.30
N THR A 125 2.88 -8.37 -15.11
CA THR A 125 4.07 -8.57 -14.26
C THR A 125 3.87 -9.58 -13.14
N LEU A 126 2.61 -9.91 -12.77
CA LEU A 126 2.27 -10.93 -11.77
C LEU A 126 2.98 -12.29 -12.03
N PRO A 127 2.95 -12.88 -13.25
CA PRO A 127 3.67 -14.12 -13.53
C PRO A 127 5.20 -14.01 -13.40
N HIS A 128 5.74 -12.79 -13.42
CA HIS A 128 7.18 -12.50 -13.38
C HIS A 128 7.68 -12.03 -12.02
N ALA A 129 6.82 -11.97 -10.99
CA ALA A 129 7.22 -11.67 -9.61
C ALA A 129 8.23 -12.70 -9.05
N GLY A 130 8.25 -13.91 -9.62
CA GLY A 130 9.16 -15.01 -9.27
C GLY A 130 8.74 -15.83 -8.06
N THR A 131 7.49 -15.68 -7.63
CA THR A 131 6.87 -16.50 -6.58
C THR A 131 5.50 -16.99 -7.05
N PRO A 132 4.99 -18.12 -6.51
CA PRO A 132 3.64 -18.61 -6.82
C PRO A 132 2.54 -17.72 -6.26
N TRP A 133 2.81 -16.93 -5.21
CA TRP A 133 1.86 -16.00 -4.62
C TRP A 133 2.35 -14.56 -4.73
N VAL A 134 1.41 -13.64 -4.94
CA VAL A 134 1.62 -12.21 -4.84
C VAL A 134 0.48 -11.61 -4.01
N GLU A 135 0.81 -10.76 -3.04
CA GLU A 135 -0.19 -9.99 -2.29
C GLU A 135 -0.04 -8.48 -2.52
N ALA A 136 -1.09 -7.73 -2.22
CA ALA A 136 -1.04 -6.28 -2.11
C ALA A 136 -1.98 -5.83 -0.98
N SER A 137 -1.61 -4.75 -0.29
CA SER A 137 -2.48 -4.07 0.66
C SER A 137 -2.51 -2.59 0.30
N ALA A 138 -3.69 -2.09 -0.06
CA ALA A 138 -3.83 -0.76 -0.64
C ALA A 138 -5.05 -0.04 -0.08
N VAL A 139 -4.82 1.14 0.49
CA VAL A 139 -5.87 2.08 0.92
C VAL A 139 -6.70 2.52 -0.28
N MET A 140 -6.04 2.90 -1.37
CA MET A 140 -6.71 3.28 -2.62
C MET A 140 -7.31 2.08 -3.38
N GLY A 141 -7.03 0.84 -2.95
CA GLY A 141 -7.59 -0.35 -3.57
C GLY A 141 -9.10 -0.46 -3.40
N ALA A 142 -9.66 0.17 -2.36
CA ALA A 142 -11.11 0.27 -2.19
C ALA A 142 -11.76 1.28 -3.17
N ILE A 143 -10.98 2.23 -3.71
CA ILE A 143 -11.48 3.31 -4.58
C ILE A 143 -11.29 2.94 -6.06
N ASN A 144 -10.18 2.28 -6.41
CA ASN A 144 -9.90 1.88 -7.79
C ASN A 144 -9.67 0.35 -7.88
N PRO A 145 -10.53 -0.39 -8.62
CA PRO A 145 -10.48 -1.85 -8.70
C PRO A 145 -9.37 -2.37 -9.64
N PHE A 146 -8.27 -1.63 -9.84
CA PHE A 146 -7.24 -2.02 -10.81
C PHE A 146 -6.53 -3.33 -10.46
N PHE A 147 -6.44 -3.69 -9.17
CA PHE A 147 -5.90 -4.99 -8.75
C PHE A 147 -6.82 -6.15 -9.16
N GLU A 148 -8.13 -5.99 -9.02
CA GLU A 148 -9.13 -6.97 -9.47
C GLU A 148 -9.12 -7.08 -10.98
N LYS A 149 -9.10 -5.93 -11.68
CA LYS A 149 -8.91 -5.89 -13.14
C LYS A 149 -7.58 -6.56 -13.54
N ALA A 150 -6.54 -6.49 -12.73
CA ALA A 150 -5.29 -7.19 -13.00
C ALA A 150 -5.34 -8.71 -12.75
N GLY A 151 -6.45 -9.23 -12.25
CA GLY A 151 -6.67 -10.65 -11.95
C GLY A 151 -6.36 -11.05 -10.51
N MET A 152 -6.18 -10.10 -9.60
CA MET A 152 -6.04 -10.39 -8.17
C MET A 152 -7.42 -10.56 -7.52
N LYS A 153 -7.54 -11.45 -6.55
CA LYS A 153 -8.74 -11.61 -5.72
C LYS A 153 -8.69 -10.66 -4.54
N ARG A 154 -9.73 -9.83 -4.38
CA ARG A 154 -9.96 -9.04 -3.17
C ARG A 154 -10.39 -9.95 -2.02
N ILE A 155 -9.85 -9.71 -0.83
CA ILE A 155 -10.23 -10.38 0.41
C ILE A 155 -10.56 -9.29 1.41
N ASP A 156 -11.82 -9.24 1.81
CA ASP A 156 -12.27 -8.39 2.88
C ASP A 156 -12.14 -9.13 4.21
N GLY A 157 -11.89 -8.38 5.28
CA GLY A 157 -11.87 -8.90 6.62
C GLY A 157 -11.96 -7.77 7.64
N PRO A 158 -12.23 -8.11 8.90
CA PRO A 158 -12.43 -7.10 9.93
C PRO A 158 -11.15 -6.26 10.12
N PRO A 159 -11.28 -5.00 10.57
CA PRO A 159 -10.13 -4.21 10.95
C PRO A 159 -9.31 -4.94 12.02
N SER A 160 -8.00 -4.71 12.03
CA SER A 160 -7.14 -5.32 13.06
C SER A 160 -7.64 -4.96 14.46
N ARG A 161 -7.51 -5.88 15.43
CA ARG A 161 -7.97 -5.64 16.82
C ARG A 161 -7.44 -4.33 17.39
N ASN A 162 -6.16 -4.02 17.12
CA ASN A 162 -5.54 -2.76 17.54
C ASN A 162 -6.26 -1.54 16.93
N ARG A 163 -6.56 -1.58 15.63
CA ARG A 163 -7.26 -0.49 14.95
C ARG A 163 -8.71 -0.36 15.42
N ALA A 164 -9.42 -1.48 15.56
CA ALA A 164 -10.79 -1.49 16.09
C ALA A 164 -10.83 -0.88 17.51
N ALA A 165 -9.88 -1.25 18.36
CA ALA A 165 -9.76 -0.70 19.71
C ALA A 165 -9.37 0.79 19.72
N LEU A 166 -8.54 1.25 18.78
CA LEU A 166 -8.26 2.68 18.61
C LEU A 166 -9.51 3.44 18.15
N GLN A 167 -10.24 2.91 17.17
CA GLN A 167 -11.46 3.54 16.67
C GLN A 167 -12.54 3.63 17.74
N ALA A 168 -12.69 2.59 18.57
CA ALA A 168 -13.55 2.61 19.75
C ALA A 168 -13.11 3.69 20.76
N ALA A 169 -11.81 3.80 21.06
CA ALA A 169 -11.30 4.82 21.97
C ALA A 169 -11.50 6.26 21.44
N LEU A 170 -11.32 6.48 20.13
CA LEU A 170 -11.57 7.77 19.49
C LEU A 170 -13.05 8.14 19.57
N THR A 171 -13.92 7.19 19.25
CA THR A 171 -15.38 7.40 19.30
C THR A 171 -15.85 7.70 20.73
N HIS A 172 -15.27 7.03 21.73
CA HIS A 172 -15.60 7.23 23.15
C HIS A 172 -15.38 8.68 23.61
N VAL A 173 -14.34 9.35 23.12
CA VAL A 173 -14.06 10.76 23.44
C VAL A 173 -14.66 11.73 22.43
N GLY A 174 -15.57 11.29 21.56
CA GLY A 174 -16.23 12.14 20.57
C GLY A 174 -15.40 12.50 19.33
N LEU A 175 -14.22 11.91 19.15
CA LEU A 175 -13.40 12.08 17.93
C LEU A 175 -13.93 11.18 16.80
N THR A 176 -15.04 11.60 16.20
CA THR A 176 -15.66 10.93 15.05
C THR A 176 -14.94 11.26 13.74
N PRO A 177 -15.16 10.50 12.65
CA PRO A 177 -14.52 10.77 11.35
C PRO A 177 -14.66 12.22 10.84
N PRO A 178 -15.84 12.88 10.90
CA PRO A 178 -15.96 14.27 10.46
C PRO A 178 -15.06 15.24 11.26
N ILE A 179 -14.90 15.00 12.56
CA ILE A 179 -14.03 15.81 13.41
C ILE A 179 -12.56 15.51 13.11
N LEU A 180 -12.19 14.24 12.97
CA LEU A 180 -10.80 13.83 12.68
C LEU A 180 -10.28 14.34 11.33
N LEU A 181 -11.14 14.49 10.33
CA LEU A 181 -10.78 15.04 9.03
C LEU A 181 -10.52 16.56 9.07
N ASP A 182 -11.09 17.27 10.04
CA ASP A 182 -10.84 18.68 10.32
C ASP A 182 -9.81 18.81 11.45
N THR A 183 -8.54 18.87 11.09
CA THR A 183 -7.44 18.88 12.08
C THR A 183 -7.57 20.03 13.10
N PRO A 184 -7.82 21.29 12.71
CA PRO A 184 -8.06 22.36 13.68
C PRO A 184 -9.21 22.06 14.65
N ARG A 185 -10.32 21.51 14.16
CA ARG A 185 -11.46 21.13 15.01
C ARG A 185 -11.11 19.97 15.94
N ALA A 186 -10.39 18.97 15.46
CA ALA A 186 -9.93 17.85 16.27
C ALA A 186 -8.97 18.30 17.40
N ILE A 187 -8.08 19.26 17.13
CA ILE A 187 -7.19 19.83 18.15
C ILE A 187 -8.01 20.49 19.26
N ARG A 188 -8.91 21.43 18.89
CA ARG A 188 -9.77 22.12 19.86
C ARG A 188 -10.60 21.15 20.69
N HIS A 189 -11.13 20.11 20.04
CA HIS A 189 -11.88 19.05 20.72
C HIS A 189 -11.03 18.32 21.75
N VAL A 190 -9.82 17.88 21.41
CA VAL A 190 -8.90 17.22 22.36
C VAL A 190 -8.49 18.16 23.50
N GLU A 191 -8.31 19.44 23.20
CA GLU A 191 -7.94 20.44 24.20
C GLU A 191 -9.05 20.72 25.22
N SER A 192 -10.31 20.67 24.78
CA SER A 192 -11.49 20.86 25.63
C SER A 192 -11.92 19.60 26.41
N LEU A 193 -11.29 18.45 26.19
CA LEU A 193 -11.62 17.22 26.92
C LEU A 193 -11.30 17.33 28.41
N PRO A 194 -12.09 16.68 29.29
CA PRO A 194 -11.74 16.52 30.70
C PRO A 194 -10.33 15.90 30.87
N PRO A 195 -9.57 16.25 31.93
CA PRO A 195 -8.20 15.78 32.10
C PRO A 195 -8.03 14.25 32.06
N ILE A 196 -9.05 13.50 32.50
CA ILE A 196 -9.05 12.03 32.48
C ILE A 196 -9.17 11.51 31.04
N GLU A 197 -10.15 12.00 30.28
CA GLU A 197 -10.37 11.61 28.89
C GLU A 197 -9.22 12.02 27.98
N LYS A 198 -8.68 13.22 28.18
CA LYS A 198 -7.49 13.71 27.46
C LYS A 198 -6.29 12.79 27.67
N ARG A 199 -5.99 12.40 28.92
CA ARG A 199 -4.91 11.46 29.22
C ARG A 199 -5.17 10.08 28.63
N PHE A 200 -6.41 9.59 28.72
CA PHE A 200 -6.81 8.32 28.14
C PHE A 200 -6.55 8.30 26.62
N ILE A 201 -7.08 9.27 25.87
CA ILE A 201 -6.95 9.24 24.41
C ILE A 201 -5.51 9.44 23.95
N LEU A 202 -4.76 10.34 24.60
CA LEU A 202 -3.34 10.54 24.30
C LEU A 202 -2.53 9.26 24.54
N ARG A 203 -2.79 8.54 25.62
CA ARG A 203 -2.17 7.24 25.89
C ARG A 203 -2.51 6.21 24.80
N ARG A 204 -3.78 6.10 24.39
CA ARG A 204 -4.21 5.16 23.34
C ARG A 204 -3.60 5.46 21.98
N ILE A 205 -3.54 6.75 21.62
CA ILE A 205 -2.86 7.24 20.42
C ILE A 205 -1.37 6.88 20.50
N HIS A 206 -0.74 7.14 21.63
CA HIS A 206 0.68 6.86 21.84
C HIS A 206 0.98 5.36 21.75
N GLU A 207 0.19 4.49 22.39
CA GLU A 207 0.30 3.02 22.29
C GLU A 207 0.11 2.52 20.84
N HIS A 208 -0.72 3.19 20.05
CA HIS A 208 -0.92 2.85 18.64
C HIS A 208 0.30 3.20 17.77
N PHE A 209 0.88 4.39 17.96
CA PHE A 209 2.02 4.89 17.15
C PHE A 209 3.38 4.37 17.62
N LEU A 210 3.56 4.07 18.91
CA LEU A 210 4.80 3.50 19.44
C LEU A 210 4.90 1.98 19.29
N ASN A 211 3.88 1.30 18.77
CA ASN A 211 3.98 -0.15 18.59
C ASN A 211 5.12 -0.47 17.59
N PRO A 212 6.21 -1.14 18.02
CA PRO A 212 7.43 -1.34 17.20
C PRO A 212 7.18 -2.12 15.90
N ARG A 213 6.00 -2.70 15.75
CA ARG A 213 5.55 -3.45 14.57
C ARG A 213 5.17 -2.55 13.38
N GLN A 214 4.98 -1.24 13.58
CA GLN A 214 4.65 -0.28 12.51
C GLN A 214 5.86 0.58 12.11
N GLY A 215 7.04 -0.06 11.98
CA GLY A 215 8.34 0.55 11.71
C GLY A 215 8.28 1.79 10.79
N ALA A 216 8.54 2.95 11.41
CA ALA A 216 8.87 4.27 10.83
C ALA A 216 8.63 5.39 11.87
N TYR A 217 7.79 5.16 12.89
CA TYR A 217 7.31 6.21 13.80
C TYR A 217 8.06 6.30 15.13
N SER A 218 8.99 5.37 15.43
CA SER A 218 9.55 5.22 16.78
C SER A 218 10.59 6.29 17.18
N SER A 219 11.07 7.14 16.27
CA SER A 219 12.13 8.12 16.60
C SER A 219 11.67 9.57 16.65
N ALA A 220 10.39 9.89 16.36
CA ALA A 220 9.95 11.29 16.30
C ALA A 220 8.46 11.50 16.57
N VAL A 221 7.84 10.77 17.50
CA VAL A 221 6.54 11.21 18.04
C VAL A 221 6.80 12.42 18.92
N LYS A 222 6.88 13.60 18.30
CA LYS A 222 6.61 14.85 19.03
C LYS A 222 5.19 14.70 19.57
N HIS A 223 4.99 14.92 20.87
CA HIS A 223 3.69 14.86 21.55
C HIS A 223 2.76 16.02 21.14
N ASP A 224 2.80 16.42 19.88
CA ASP A 224 2.16 17.61 19.35
C ASP A 224 0.93 17.22 18.52
N LEU A 225 -0.25 17.68 18.96
CA LEU A 225 -1.54 17.33 18.35
C LEU A 225 -1.63 17.70 16.85
N PRO A 226 -1.17 18.87 16.39
CA PRO A 226 -1.08 19.21 14.96
C PRO A 226 -0.29 18.21 14.12
N TRP A 227 0.71 17.55 14.72
CA TRP A 227 1.48 16.52 14.02
C TRP A 227 0.79 15.16 14.05
N ILE A 228 0.21 14.77 15.18
CA ILE A 228 -0.37 13.44 15.39
C ILE A 228 -1.73 13.28 14.70
N LEU A 229 -2.62 14.27 14.81
CA LEU A 229 -4.03 14.12 14.43
C LEU A 229 -4.25 13.90 12.91
N PRO A 230 -3.56 14.59 11.99
CA PRO A 230 -3.68 14.28 10.55
C PRO A 230 -3.27 12.85 10.21
N ARG A 231 -2.21 12.35 10.86
CA ARG A 231 -1.72 10.97 10.67
C ARG A 231 -2.68 9.97 11.27
N LEU A 232 -3.25 10.29 12.43
CA LEU A 232 -4.27 9.49 13.09
C LEU A 232 -5.52 9.38 12.22
N ALA A 233 -5.99 10.47 11.61
CA ALA A 233 -7.11 10.46 10.68
C ALA A 233 -6.81 9.55 9.48
N GLN A 234 -5.63 9.70 8.86
CA GLN A 234 -5.18 8.80 7.79
C GLN A 234 -5.15 7.33 8.25
N HIS A 235 -4.58 7.04 9.41
CA HIS A 235 -4.44 5.68 9.93
C HIS A 235 -5.73 5.08 10.48
N ALA A 236 -6.66 5.85 11.03
CA ALA A 236 -7.90 5.34 11.63
C ALA A 236 -9.01 5.19 10.58
N LEU A 237 -9.00 6.01 9.52
CA LEU A 237 -10.03 6.01 8.48
C LEU A 237 -9.65 5.16 7.25
N ALA A 238 -8.37 5.01 6.93
CA ALA A 238 -7.94 4.20 5.78
C ALA A 238 -7.99 2.68 6.06
N GLN A 239 -9.07 1.98 5.74
CA GLN A 239 -9.07 0.51 5.73
C GLN A 239 -8.43 0.02 4.44
N PRO A 240 -7.20 -0.53 4.46
CA PRO A 240 -6.60 -1.02 3.24
C PRO A 240 -7.32 -2.30 2.80
N ALA A 241 -7.77 -2.32 1.55
CA ALA A 241 -8.23 -3.55 0.93
C ALA A 241 -7.01 -4.48 0.72
N TYR A 242 -7.21 -5.78 0.94
CA TYR A 242 -6.20 -6.80 0.72
C TYR A 242 -6.50 -7.56 -0.58
N PHE A 243 -5.45 -7.81 -1.35
CA PHE A 243 -5.54 -8.51 -2.62
C PHE A 243 -4.52 -9.63 -2.66
N ILE A 244 -4.90 -10.76 -3.24
CA ILE A 244 -4.02 -11.89 -3.43
C ILE A 244 -4.14 -12.44 -4.85
N TRP A 245 -3.02 -12.87 -5.40
CA TRP A 245 -2.94 -13.58 -6.66
C TRP A 245 -2.14 -14.85 -6.47
N LYS A 246 -2.63 -15.94 -7.06
CA LYS A 246 -1.95 -17.23 -7.11
C LYS A 246 -1.70 -17.57 -8.56
N ARG A 247 -0.47 -17.96 -8.87
CA ARG A 247 -0.12 -18.54 -10.18
C ARG A 247 -0.93 -19.81 -10.36
N THR A 248 -1.79 -19.84 -11.38
CA THR A 248 -2.35 -21.08 -11.90
C THR A 248 -1.23 -21.86 -12.57
N ARG A 249 -1.16 -23.17 -12.31
CA ARG A 249 -0.29 -24.04 -13.13
C ARG A 249 -0.85 -24.00 -14.55
N VAL A 250 -0.02 -23.61 -15.50
CA VAL A 250 -0.26 -23.81 -16.92
C VAL A 250 0.05 -25.27 -17.22
#